data_AF-A0A7W8YFF9-F1
#
_entry.id   AF-A0A7W8YFF9-F1
#
_cell.length_a   1.000
_cell.length_b   1.000
_cell.length_c   1.000
_cell.angle_alpha   90.00
_cell.angle_beta   90.00
_cell.angle_gamma   90.00
#
_symmetry.space_group_name_H-M   'P 1'
#
loop_
_entity.id
_entity.type
_entity.pdbx_description
1 polymer ?
#
loop_
_entity_poly.entity_id
_entity_poly.type
_entity_poly.pdbx_seq_one_letter_code
_entity_poly.pdbx_strand_id
1 'polypeptide(L)'
;MGRPDIDGRAGIFVPTADFDINNTTTIRKGAGIVGFGNLDGTLTVYFEGNRFDDSSLHKWENKARKAYDRMVMGAPTVSKAKLDARLLEQVGIIDGMGINIKQPERLTHWLTISNLLDTAPEDTVVRWKGR
;
A
#
# COMPACT_ATOMS: atom_id res chain seq x y z
N MET A 1 -12.70 9.61 -7.23
CA MET A 1 -11.50 9.75 -8.08
C MET A 1 -11.40 8.47 -8.89
N GLY A 2 -11.23 8.53 -10.22
CA GLY A 2 -11.14 7.31 -11.05
C GLY A 2 -9.90 6.48 -10.75
N ARG A 3 -9.81 5.28 -11.34
CA ARG A 3 -8.58 4.48 -11.31
C ARG A 3 -7.41 5.31 -11.89
N PRO A 4 -6.26 5.39 -11.22
CA PRO A 4 -5.10 6.08 -11.77
C PRO A 4 -4.58 5.37 -13.02
N ASP A 5 -4.31 6.15 -14.08
CA ASP A 5 -3.60 5.71 -15.27
C ASP A 5 -2.09 5.57 -14.98
N ILE A 6 -1.30 5.19 -15.99
CA ILE A 6 0.17 5.16 -15.90
C ILE A 6 0.68 6.54 -15.49
N ASP A 7 1.58 6.59 -14.50
CA ASP A 7 2.07 7.80 -13.81
C ASP A 7 1.01 8.56 -12.98
N GLY A 8 -0.21 8.02 -12.87
CA GLY A 8 -1.28 8.57 -12.05
C GLY A 8 -1.03 8.42 -10.54
N ARG A 9 -1.60 9.31 -9.75
CA ARG A 9 -1.44 9.32 -8.28
C ARG A 9 -2.42 8.39 -7.59
N ALA A 10 -1.94 7.64 -6.60
CA ALA A 10 -2.75 6.82 -5.72
C ALA A 10 -2.50 7.12 -4.25
N GLY A 11 -3.46 6.74 -3.40
CA GLY A 11 -3.29 6.79 -1.96
C GLY A 11 -2.46 5.60 -1.46
N ILE A 12 -1.67 5.83 -0.43
CA ILE A 12 -1.04 4.79 0.38
C ILE A 12 -1.86 4.65 1.65
N PHE A 13 -2.18 3.42 2.02
CA PHE A 13 -3.06 3.13 3.13
C PHE A 13 -2.42 2.21 4.18
N VAL A 14 -2.88 2.33 5.41
CA VAL A 14 -2.67 1.34 6.47
C VAL A 14 -4.02 0.92 7.06
N PRO A 15 -4.15 -0.29 7.62
CA PRO A 15 -5.37 -0.70 8.32
C PRO A 15 -5.66 0.16 9.55
N THR A 16 -6.94 0.48 9.76
CA THR A 16 -7.40 1.09 11.00
C THR A 16 -7.63 0.03 12.07
N ALA A 17 -7.95 0.45 13.30
CA ALA A 17 -8.29 -0.46 14.39
C ALA A 17 -9.56 -1.31 14.08
N ASP A 18 -10.44 -0.82 13.20
CA ASP A 18 -11.67 -1.52 12.80
C ASP A 18 -11.40 -2.66 11.81
N PHE A 19 -10.20 -2.72 11.24
CA PHE A 19 -9.81 -3.80 10.34
C PHE A 19 -9.35 -5.01 11.14
N ASP A 20 -10.12 -6.11 11.05
CA ASP A 20 -9.78 -7.36 11.72
C ASP A 20 -8.58 -8.05 11.05
N ILE A 21 -7.40 -7.64 11.49
CA ILE A 21 -6.13 -8.10 10.96
C ILE A 21 -5.79 -9.54 11.31
N ASN A 22 -6.38 -10.07 12.38
CA ASN A 22 -6.06 -11.41 12.86
C ASN A 22 -6.95 -12.47 12.18
N ASN A 23 -8.17 -12.08 11.76
CA ASN A 23 -9.07 -13.00 11.05
C ASN A 23 -9.12 -12.81 9.54
N THR A 24 -8.57 -11.72 8.99
CA THR A 24 -8.50 -11.56 7.53
C THR A 24 -7.34 -12.32 6.92
N THR A 25 -7.61 -13.10 5.88
CA THR A 25 -6.58 -13.71 5.02
C THR A 25 -6.22 -12.84 3.83
N THR A 26 -6.95 -11.74 3.62
CA THR A 26 -6.87 -10.92 2.40
C THR A 26 -5.62 -10.05 2.41
N ILE A 27 -5.44 -9.20 3.42
CA ILE A 27 -4.28 -8.31 3.54
C ILE A 27 -3.38 -8.80 4.67
N ARG A 28 -2.15 -9.20 4.33
CA ARG A 28 -1.17 -9.68 5.31
C ARG A 28 -0.56 -8.51 6.10
N LYS A 29 -0.14 -8.81 7.33
CA LYS A 29 0.66 -7.91 8.17
C LYS A 29 1.88 -7.38 7.41
N GLY A 30 2.12 -6.08 7.49
CA GLY A 30 3.23 -5.37 6.83
C GLY A 30 3.15 -5.32 5.31
N ALA A 31 1.98 -5.56 4.72
CA ALA A 31 1.78 -5.33 3.29
C ALA A 31 1.91 -3.84 2.93
N GLY A 32 2.41 -3.58 1.73
CA GLY A 32 2.23 -2.28 1.08
C GLY A 32 0.84 -2.22 0.47
N ILE A 33 0.03 -1.23 0.84
CA ILE A 33 -1.35 -1.07 0.38
C ILE A 33 -1.48 0.25 -0.36
N VAL A 34 -1.96 0.19 -1.59
CA VAL A 34 -2.19 1.36 -2.44
C VAL A 34 -3.58 1.30 -3.05
N GLY A 35 -4.19 2.44 -3.37
CA GLY A 35 -5.53 2.42 -3.94
C GLY A 35 -6.11 3.77 -4.27
N PHE A 36 -7.39 3.76 -4.64
CA PHE A 36 -8.17 4.93 -4.99
C PHE A 36 -9.63 4.78 -4.52
N GLY A 37 -10.28 5.93 -4.27
CA GLY A 37 -11.65 5.98 -3.81
C GLY A 37 -12.68 5.98 -4.93
N ASN A 38 -13.65 5.08 -4.83
CA ASN A 38 -14.77 4.92 -5.74
C ASN A 38 -15.90 5.92 -5.44
N LEU A 39 -16.80 6.11 -6.40
CA LEU A 39 -17.96 7.02 -6.26
C LEU A 39 -18.96 6.55 -5.19
N ASP A 40 -18.97 5.25 -4.88
CA ASP A 40 -19.85 4.64 -3.89
C ASP A 40 -19.28 4.69 -2.45
N GLY A 41 -18.20 5.44 -2.22
CA GLY A 41 -17.58 5.59 -0.90
C GLY A 41 -16.65 4.44 -0.50
N THR A 42 -16.47 3.42 -1.35
CA THR A 42 -15.50 2.35 -1.10
C THR A 42 -14.11 2.70 -1.64
N LEU A 43 -13.10 1.95 -1.19
CA LEU A 43 -11.75 1.98 -1.75
C LEU A 43 -11.52 0.74 -2.62
N THR A 44 -10.94 0.93 -3.80
CA THR A 44 -10.29 -0.17 -4.52
C THR A 44 -8.81 -0.15 -4.20
N VAL A 45 -8.33 -1.23 -3.59
CA VAL A 45 -6.95 -1.35 -3.14
C VAL A 45 -6.23 -2.52 -3.80
N TYR A 46 -4.95 -2.32 -4.03
CA TYR A 46 -3.97 -3.31 -4.43
C TYR A 46 -2.96 -3.43 -3.30
N PHE A 47 -2.48 -4.65 -3.05
CA PHE A 47 -1.57 -4.89 -1.95
C PHE A 47 -0.49 -5.91 -2.31
N GLU A 48 0.63 -5.85 -1.60
CA GLU A 48 1.71 -6.83 -1.70
C GLU A 48 2.28 -7.10 -0.31
N GLY A 49 2.28 -8.38 0.10
CA GLY A 49 2.74 -8.84 1.41
C GLY A 49 3.97 -9.73 1.34
N ASN A 50 4.63 -9.80 0.18
CA ASN A 50 5.74 -10.69 -0.13
C ASN A 50 5.42 -12.17 0.12
N ARG A 51 4.29 -12.66 -0.42
CA ARG A 51 3.81 -14.03 -0.15
C ARG A 51 4.81 -15.13 -0.51
N PHE A 52 5.67 -14.87 -1.48
CA PHE A 52 6.62 -15.84 -2.05
C PHE A 52 8.06 -15.62 -1.57
N ASP A 53 8.27 -14.77 -0.58
CA ASP A 53 9.59 -14.46 -0.01
C ASP A 53 10.62 -14.02 -1.06
N ASP A 54 10.18 -13.14 -1.95
CA ASP A 54 11.01 -12.49 -2.96
C ASP A 54 11.95 -11.49 -2.28
N SER A 55 13.26 -11.69 -2.41
CA SER A 55 14.28 -10.86 -1.78
C SER A 55 14.21 -9.40 -2.23
N SER A 56 13.71 -9.12 -3.43
CA SER A 56 13.52 -7.76 -3.94
C SER A 56 12.40 -7.00 -3.20
N LEU A 57 11.54 -7.70 -2.46
CA LEU A 57 10.39 -7.16 -1.75
C LEU A 57 10.58 -7.10 -0.23
N HIS A 58 11.82 -7.19 0.26
CA HIS A 58 12.10 -7.09 1.68
C HIS A 58 11.69 -5.72 2.23
N LYS A 59 12.04 -4.62 1.54
CA LYS A 59 11.68 -3.26 1.93
C LYS A 59 10.20 -2.97 1.68
N TRP A 60 9.54 -2.26 2.60
CA TRP A 60 8.11 -1.98 2.51
C TRP A 60 7.76 -1.13 1.28
N GLU A 61 8.59 -0.15 0.93
CA GLU A 61 8.41 0.70 -0.24
C GLU A 61 8.40 -0.11 -1.55
N ASN A 62 9.15 -1.22 -1.62
CA ASN A 62 9.17 -2.10 -2.80
C ASN A 62 7.85 -2.88 -2.93
N LYS A 63 7.25 -3.29 -1.79
CA LYS A 63 5.92 -3.90 -1.77
C LYS A 63 4.87 -2.90 -2.26
N ALA A 64 4.89 -1.67 -1.73
CA ALA A 64 3.98 -0.61 -2.14
C ALA A 64 4.13 -0.28 -3.64
N ARG A 65 5.36 -0.19 -4.14
CA ARG A 65 5.66 0.01 -5.57
C ARG A 65 5.09 -1.13 -6.43
N LYS A 66 5.32 -2.39 -6.08
CA LYS A 66 4.79 -3.54 -6.83
C LYS A 66 3.25 -3.55 -6.87
N ALA A 67 2.61 -3.18 -5.78
CA ALA A 67 1.15 -3.03 -5.72
C ALA A 67 0.67 -1.88 -6.64
N TYR A 68 1.38 -0.75 -6.65
CA TYR A 68 1.10 0.40 -7.51
C TYR A 68 1.25 0.07 -8.99
N ASP A 69 2.36 -0.57 -9.37
CA ASP A 69 2.64 -0.97 -10.75
C ASP A 69 1.50 -1.87 -11.29
N ARG A 70 1.05 -2.86 -10.50
CA ARG A 70 -0.09 -3.72 -10.86
C ARG A 70 -1.38 -2.93 -11.05
N MET A 71 -1.62 -1.92 -10.20
CA MET A 71 -2.82 -1.10 -10.25
C MET A 71 -2.85 -0.21 -11.49
N VAL A 72 -1.75 0.50 -11.80
CA VAL A 72 -1.69 1.39 -12.97
C VAL A 72 -1.73 0.59 -14.27
N MET A 73 -1.04 -0.56 -14.34
CA MET A 73 -1.10 -1.47 -15.50
C MET A 73 -2.43 -2.21 -15.62
N GLY A 74 -3.22 -2.29 -14.55
CA GLY A 74 -4.49 -3.02 -14.55
C GLY A 74 -4.30 -4.52 -14.65
N ALA A 75 -3.17 -5.00 -14.17
CA ALA A 75 -2.82 -6.40 -14.24
C ALA A 75 -3.87 -7.25 -13.50
N PRO A 76 -4.31 -8.37 -14.06
CA PRO A 76 -5.13 -9.33 -13.33
C PRO A 76 -4.33 -9.83 -12.12
N THR A 77 -4.87 -9.65 -10.92
CA THR A 77 -4.21 -10.03 -9.66
C THR A 77 -5.23 -10.45 -8.62
N VAL A 78 -4.86 -11.44 -7.81
CA VAL A 78 -5.62 -11.85 -6.61
C VAL A 78 -5.35 -10.91 -5.43
N SER A 79 -4.30 -10.10 -5.49
CA SER A 79 -3.93 -9.13 -4.46
C SER A 79 -4.61 -7.78 -4.70
N LYS A 80 -5.94 -7.82 -4.86
CA LYS A 80 -6.82 -6.69 -5.09
C LYS A 80 -8.11 -6.89 -4.29
N ALA A 81 -8.61 -5.83 -3.66
CA ALA A 81 -9.87 -5.86 -2.93
C ALA A 81 -10.66 -4.56 -3.10
N LYS A 82 -11.97 -4.64 -2.85
CA LYS A 82 -12.86 -3.49 -2.67
C LYS A 82 -13.29 -3.49 -1.20
N LEU A 83 -12.98 -2.41 -0.48
CA LEU A 83 -13.17 -2.32 0.97
C LEU A 83 -13.93 -1.03 1.32
N ASP A 84 -14.60 -1.03 2.46
CA ASP A 84 -15.14 0.19 3.06
C ASP A 84 -13.97 1.14 3.40
N ALA A 85 -14.11 2.43 3.09
CA ALA A 85 -13.07 3.43 3.33
C ALA A 85 -12.72 3.58 4.82
N ARG A 86 -13.65 3.25 5.75
CA ARG A 86 -13.41 3.33 7.20
C ARG A 86 -12.37 2.32 7.71
N LEU A 87 -12.16 1.25 6.96
CA LEU A 87 -11.23 0.18 7.32
C LEU A 87 -9.76 0.54 7.08
N LEU A 88 -9.50 1.59 6.29
CA LEU A 88 -8.16 1.99 5.89
C LEU A 88 -7.96 3.49 6.07
N GLU A 89 -6.83 3.87 6.65
CA GLU A 89 -6.42 5.27 6.80
C GLU A 89 -5.38 5.60 5.74
N GLN A 90 -5.56 6.72 5.04
CA GLN A 90 -4.58 7.19 4.06
C GLN A 90 -3.41 7.86 4.78
N VAL A 91 -2.20 7.31 4.61
CA VAL A 91 -0.97 7.81 5.26
C VAL A 91 -0.02 8.51 4.30
N GLY A 92 -0.33 8.51 3.00
CA GLY A 92 0.53 9.11 1.99
C GLY A 92 -0.02 8.98 0.58
N ILE A 93 0.84 9.30 -0.38
CA ILE A 93 0.59 9.17 -1.81
C ILE A 93 1.76 8.48 -2.50
N ILE A 94 1.45 7.78 -3.59
CA ILE A 94 2.41 7.15 -4.48
C ILE A 94 2.09 7.56 -5.92
N ASP A 95 3.12 7.77 -6.73
CA ASP A 95 3.03 8.02 -8.16
C ASP A 95 4.28 7.49 -8.91
N GLY A 96 4.39 7.81 -10.19
CA GLY A 96 5.52 7.40 -11.04
C GLY A 96 6.88 7.98 -10.63
N MET A 97 6.94 8.92 -9.67
CA MET A 97 8.19 9.53 -9.18
C MET A 97 8.64 8.93 -7.84
N GLY A 98 7.70 8.54 -6.99
CA GLY A 98 8.03 8.12 -5.64
C GLY A 98 6.84 7.88 -4.72
N ILE A 99 7.17 7.76 -3.45
CA ILE A 99 6.25 7.80 -2.32
C ILE A 99 6.48 9.10 -1.54
N ASN A 100 5.38 9.71 -1.12
CA ASN A 100 5.37 10.77 -0.13
C ASN A 100 4.47 10.37 1.05
N ILE A 101 5.10 10.04 2.18
CA ILE A 101 4.45 9.67 3.42
C ILE A 101 4.09 10.95 4.19
N LYS A 102 2.81 11.13 4.46
CA LYS A 102 2.26 12.27 5.20
C LYS A 102 2.10 11.99 6.69
N GLN A 103 1.95 10.72 7.06
CA GLN A 103 1.75 10.26 8.43
C GLN A 103 2.73 9.11 8.76
N PRO A 104 4.04 9.41 8.91
CA PRO A 104 5.06 8.38 9.15
C PRO A 104 4.86 7.60 10.45
N GLU A 105 4.25 8.20 11.46
CA GLU A 105 3.89 7.57 12.73
C GLU A 105 2.87 6.43 12.54
N ARG A 106 1.89 6.60 11.65
CA ARG A 106 0.90 5.57 11.33
C ARG A 106 1.52 4.41 10.58
N LEU A 107 2.42 4.69 9.63
CA LEU A 107 3.17 3.66 8.92
C LEU A 107 4.12 2.91 9.86
N THR A 108 4.83 3.63 10.73
CA THR A 108 5.71 3.04 11.74
C THR A 108 4.91 2.09 12.63
N HIS A 109 3.77 2.56 13.17
CA HIS A 109 2.89 1.73 13.99
C HIS A 109 2.43 0.47 13.24
N TRP A 110 2.02 0.61 11.97
CA TRP A 110 1.65 -0.52 11.11
C TRP A 110 2.75 -1.57 11.01
N LEU A 111 3.98 -1.14 10.78
CA LEU A 111 5.13 -2.03 10.66
C LEU A 111 5.55 -2.64 12.01
N THR A 112 5.42 -1.89 13.10
CA THR A 112 5.67 -2.39 14.46
C THR A 112 4.72 -3.53 14.84
N ILE A 113 3.40 -3.33 14.68
CA ILE A 113 2.41 -4.39 15.00
C ILE A 113 2.51 -5.59 14.03
N SER A 114 3.21 -5.40 12.91
CA SER A 114 3.51 -6.43 11.91
C SER A 114 4.86 -7.11 12.13
N ASN A 115 5.65 -6.69 13.13
CA ASN A 115 7.02 -7.16 13.38
C ASN A 115 7.95 -7.01 12.16
N LEU A 116 7.83 -5.88 11.45
CA LEU A 116 8.54 -5.58 10.19
C LEU A 116 9.10 -4.15 10.18
N LEU A 117 9.43 -3.59 11.34
CA LEU A 117 9.91 -2.22 11.48
C LEU A 117 11.26 -2.00 10.78
N ASP A 118 12.09 -3.03 10.70
CA ASP A 118 13.36 -3.07 9.95
C ASP A 118 13.17 -2.86 8.43
N THR A 119 11.96 -3.11 7.93
CA THR A 119 11.58 -2.92 6.52
C THR A 119 11.10 -1.50 6.20
N ALA A 120 10.98 -0.63 7.21
CA ALA A 120 10.47 0.72 7.03
C ALA A 120 11.35 1.54 6.07
N PRO A 121 10.73 2.49 5.32
CA PRO A 121 11.47 3.50 4.58
C PRO A 121 12.40 4.32 5.48
N GLU A 122 13.58 4.65 4.98
CA GLU A 122 14.55 5.49 5.70
C GLU A 122 14.11 6.96 5.79
N ASP A 123 13.27 7.41 4.85
CA ASP A 123 12.74 8.77 4.78
C ASP A 123 11.25 8.77 4.41
N THR A 124 10.57 9.85 4.77
CA THR A 124 9.18 10.16 4.39
C THR A 124 9.00 10.36 2.89
N VAL A 125 10.07 10.70 2.17
CA VAL A 125 10.08 10.82 0.71
C VAL A 125 10.98 9.76 0.11
N VAL A 126 10.38 8.74 -0.50
CA VAL A 126 11.12 7.71 -1.23
C VAL A 126 11.06 8.04 -2.72
N ARG A 127 12.22 8.20 -3.35
CA ARG A 127 12.31 8.41 -4.80
C ARG A 127 12.66 7.10 -5.49
N TRP A 128 12.03 6.84 -6.63
CA TRP A 128 12.42 5.71 -7.47
C TRP A 128 13.79 5.99 -8.08
N LYS A 129 14.76 5.10 -7.86
CA LYS A 129 16.06 5.17 -8.52
C LYS A 129 15.85 4.84 -10.00
N GLY A 130 15.97 5.87 -10.84
CA GLY A 130 15.99 5.76 -12.30
C GLY A 130 14.63 5.56 -12.95
N ARG A 131 14.28 6.52 -13.83
CA ARG A 131 13.71 6.17 -15.12
C ARG A 131 14.82 6.34 -16.15
#